data_AF-A0A941EY38-F1
#
_entry.id   AF-A0A941EY38-F1
#
_cell.length_a   1.000
_cell.length_b   1.000
_cell.length_c   1.000
_cell.angle_alpha   90.00
_cell.angle_beta   90.00
_cell.angle_gamma   90.00
#
_symmetry.space_group_name_H-M   'P 1'
#
loop_
_entity.id
_entity.type
_entity.pdbx_description
1 polymer ?
#
loop_
_entity_poly.entity_id
_entity_poly.type
_entity_poly.pdbx_seq_one_letter_code
_entity_poly.pdbx_strand_id
1 'polypeptide(L)' 'MHNTPESPELLKMLDERSRAFRAAIESAPDLGAQVPSCPEWTLLELARHVGGASTSNRP' A
#
# COMPACT_ATOMS: atom_id res chain seq x y z
N MET A 1 13.28 21.39 -0.82
CA MET A 1 14.45 20.68 -0.26
C MET A 1 13.96 19.29 0.11
N HIS A 2 14.37 18.25 -0.61
CA HIS A 2 14.01 16.86 -0.25
C HIS A 2 15.15 16.32 0.60
N ASN A 3 15.02 16.41 1.92
CA ASN A 3 15.97 15.78 2.83
C ASN A 3 15.65 14.29 2.82
N THR A 4 16.52 13.47 2.24
CA THR A 4 16.42 12.01 2.33
C THR A 4 16.64 11.63 3.80
N PRO A 5 15.65 11.04 4.47
CA PRO A 5 15.80 10.63 5.87
C PRO A 5 16.87 9.55 5.97
N GLU A 6 17.53 9.50 7.11
CA GLU A 6 18.42 8.41 7.47
C GLU A 6 17.69 7.06 7.51
N SER A 7 18.41 5.98 7.22
CA SER A 7 17.84 4.63 7.05
C SER A 7 16.84 4.19 8.14
N PRO A 8 17.05 4.40 9.45
CA PRO A 8 16.07 4.01 10.46
C PRO A 8 14.77 4.84 10.41
N GLU A 9 14.84 6.12 10.02
CA GLU A 9 13.66 6.97 9.85
C GLU A 9 12.84 6.54 8.65
N LEU A 10 13.49 6.18 7.54
CA LEU A 10 12.82 5.62 6.36
C LEU A 10 12.03 4.35 6.68
N LEU A 11 12.60 3.46 7.49
CA LEU A 11 11.94 2.21 7.88
C LEU A 11 10.70 2.49 8.76
N LYS A 12 10.78 3.43 9.71
CA LYS A 12 9.63 3.83 10.52
C LYS A 12 8.52 4.44 9.65
N MET A 13 8.88 5.30 8.70
CA MET A 13 7.92 5.91 7.78
C MET A 13 7.24 4.87 6.89
N LEU A 14 7.98 3.85 6.45
CA LEU A 14 7.41 2.73 5.70
C LEU A 14 6.45 1.93 6.58
N ASP A 15 6.85 1.56 7.80
CA ASP A 15 6.00 0.80 8.72
C ASP A 15 4.70 1.54 9.05
N GLU A 16 4.77 2.84 9.37
CA GLU A 16 3.60 3.65 9.68
C GLU A 16 2.64 3.72 8.47
N ARG A 17 3.16 3.93 7.25
CA ARG A 17 2.35 3.96 6.02
C ARG A 17 1.76 2.59 5.70
N SER A 18 2.53 1.52 5.87
CA SER A 18 2.06 0.14 5.67
C SER A 18 1.01 -0.25 6.72
N ARG A 19 1.09 0.24 7.96
CA ARG A 19 0.06 0.04 8.98
C ARG A 19 -1.21 0.80 8.62
N ALA A 20 -1.09 2.07 8.24
CA ALA A 20 -2.22 2.89 7.81
C ALA A 20 -2.94 2.27 6.60
N PHE A 21 -2.18 1.76 5.62
CA PHE A 21 -2.74 1.05 4.47
C PHE A 21 -3.53 -0.20 4.88
N ARG A 22 -2.95 -1.07 5.72
CA ARG A 22 -3.63 -2.28 6.22
C ARG A 22 -4.90 -1.93 6.98
N ALA A 23 -4.85 -0.95 7.88
CA ALA A 23 -6.01 -0.50 8.65
C ALA A 23 -7.14 0.04 7.75
N ALA A 24 -6.80 0.74 6.66
CA ALA A 24 -7.78 1.21 5.70
C ALA A 24 -8.47 0.05 4.95
N ILE A 25 -7.71 -1.00 4.62
CA ILE A 25 -8.26 -2.23 4.01
C ILE A 25 -9.16 -2.98 5.01
N GLU A 26 -8.75 -3.11 6.27
CA GLU A 26 -9.55 -3.76 7.32
C GLU A 26 -10.84 -2.98 7.63
N SER A 27 -10.80 -1.65 7.54
CA SER A 27 -11.96 -0.79 7.78
C SER A 27 -12.89 -0.69 6.56
N ALA A 28 -12.47 -1.19 5.39
CA ALA A 28 -13.27 -1.12 4.18
C ALA A 28 -14.45 -2.11 4.26
N PRO A 29 -15.71 -1.65 4.10
CA PRO A 29 -16.87 -2.54 4.11
C PRO A 29 -16.95 -3.43 2.86
N ASP A 30 -16.31 -3.03 1.77
CA ASP A 30 -16.24 -3.80 0.52
C ASP A 30 -14.88 -3.61 -0.16
N LEU A 31 -14.20 -4.72 -0.47
CA LEU A 31 -12.92 -4.72 -1.18
C LEU A 31 -13.10 -4.63 -2.71
N GLY A 32 -14.33 -4.81 -3.21
CA GLY A 32 -14.69 -4.58 -4.60
C GLY A 32 -14.84 -3.10 -4.98
N ALA A 33 -14.84 -2.19 -4.00
CA ALA A 33 -14.97 -0.76 -4.23
C ALA A 33 -13.81 -0.21 -5.06
N GLN A 34 -14.14 0.67 -6.01
CA GLN A 34 -13.15 1.35 -6.85
C GLN A 34 -12.33 2.35 -6.03
N VAL A 35 -11.02 2.42 -6.30
CA VAL A 35 -10.14 3.36 -5.62
C VAL A 35 -10.43 4.78 -6.13
N PRO A 36 -10.69 5.75 -5.24
CA PRO A 36 -11.08 7.10 -5.66
C PRO A 36 -9.98 7.85 -6.44
N SER A 37 -8.71 7.48 -6.23
CA SER A 37 -7.59 8.05 -7.00
C SER A 37 -7.36 7.36 -8.35
N CYS A 38 -7.79 6.11 -8.51
CA CYS A 38 -7.58 5.28 -9.70
C CYS A 38 -8.81 4.35 -9.89
N PRO A 39 -9.86 4.81 -10.59
CA PRO A 39 -11.10 4.04 -10.71
C PRO A 39 -10.96 2.75 -11.52
N GLU A 40 -9.86 2.59 -12.25
CA GLU A 40 -9.51 1.38 -12.97
C GLU A 40 -9.21 0.17 -12.07
N TRP A 41 -8.85 0.39 -10.80
CA TRP A 41 -8.54 -0.67 -9.85
C TRP A 41 -9.53 -0.69 -8.68
N THR A 42 -9.82 -1.89 -8.18
CA THR A 42 -10.52 -2.08 -6.91
C THR A 42 -9.56 -2.00 -5.75
N LEU A 43 -10.06 -1.76 -4.53
CA LEU A 43 -9.25 -1.82 -3.30
C LEU A 43 -8.52 -3.15 -3.16
N LEU A 44 -9.18 -4.26 -3.55
CA LEU A 44 -8.57 -5.58 -3.59
C LEU A 44 -7.38 -5.64 -4.56
N GLU A 45 -7.55 -5.16 -5.80
CA GLU A 45 -6.48 -5.18 -6.80
C GLU A 45 -5.30 -4.29 -6.38
N LEU A 46 -5.56 -3.13 -5.75
CA LEU A 46 -4.53 -2.28 -5.16
C LEU A 46 -3.77 -3.02 -4.04
N ALA A 47 -4.49 -3.69 -3.13
CA ALA A 47 -3.87 -4.45 -2.05
C ALA A 47 -3.04 -5.63 -2.57
N ARG A 48 -3.52 -6.33 -3.61
CA ARG A 48 -2.79 -7.41 -4.28
C ARG A 48 -1.56 -6.89 -5.01
N HIS A 49 -1.62 -5.72 -5.62
CA HIS A 49 -0.47 -5.11 -6.27
C HIS A 49 0.62 -4.73 -5.25
N VAL A 50 0.24 -4.08 -4.15
CA VAL A 50 1.16 -3.65 -3.09
C VAL A 50 1.78 -4.86 -2.36
N GLY A 51 0.98 -5.90 -2.05
CA GLY A 51 1.48 -7.12 -1.42
C GLY A 51 2.24 -8.04 -2.37
N GLY A 52 1.78 -8.15 -3.62
CA GLY A 52 2.33 -9.03 -4.67
C GLY A 52 3.65 -8.55 -5.27
N ALA A 53 3.98 -7.27 -5.17
CA ALA A 53 5.31 -6.76 -5.54
C ALA A 53 6.46 -7.43 -4.75
N SER A 54 6.18 -7.95 -3.55
CA SER A 54 7.17 -8.68 -2.74
C SER A 54 7.41 -10.10 -3.26
N THR A 55 6.43 -10.68 -3.96
CA THR A 55 6.57 -11.94 -4.70
C THR A 55 6.85 -11.63 -6.15
N SER A 56 8.02 -11.05 -6.44
CA SER A 56 8.58 -11.09 -7.79
C SER A 56 8.98 -12.52 -8.12
N ASN A 57 7.98 -13.40 -8.30
CA ASN A 57 8.12 -14.64 -9.04
C ASN A 57 8.08 -14.25 -10.51
N ARG A 58 9.26 -13.93 -11.02
CA ARG A 58 9.54 -13.73 -12.44
C ARG A 58 9.68 -15.09 -13.12
N PRO A 59 9.05 -15.35 -14.27
CA PRO A 59 9.61 -16.28 -15.25
C PRO A 59 10.82 -15.65 -15.97
#